data_AF-A0A423W7L7-F1
#
_entry.id   AF-A0A423W7L7-F1
#
_cell.length_a   1.000
_cell.length_b   1.000
_cell.length_c   1.000
_cell.angle_alpha   90.00
_cell.angle_beta   90.00
_cell.angle_gamma   90.00
#
_symmetry.space_group_name_H-M   'P 1'
#
loop_
_entity.id
_entity.type
_entity.pdbx_description
1 polymer ?
#
loop_
_entity_poly.entity_id
_entity_poly.type
_entity_poly.pdbx_seq_one_letter_code
_entity_poly.pdbx_strand_id
1 'polypeptide(L)'
;MAVLGPVGKGHHHRLYTPGDVQELLQWGEKVTETITVLEYNADIMDSLRNFYTGLSRNKDCGPAVACSDDVDIFSNNIGNMIHDFKLQIFRAKALAKLLTDRTELVKQLRIERLNYHMENEAIVVRIITIVTLIYLPATFTSTFFSTDIIKYQGQDSPSGNFSAIAMNRWLQVTIPLSFLTLIIAYAGKKWAESKSRLGDAGEGHSNTELQAMHNKSWSSSVTSPRSNSFGLFKRLNRPIPLLPLRNPAG
;
A
#
# COMPACT_ATOMS: atom_id res chain seq x y z
N MET A 1 1.05 15.04 -4.38
CA MET A 1 0.21 15.15 -5.59
C MET A 1 0.44 13.93 -6.45
N ALA A 2 -0.52 13.00 -6.51
CA ALA A 2 -0.43 11.87 -7.43
C ALA A 2 -0.63 12.40 -8.86
N VAL A 3 0.40 12.28 -9.70
CA VAL A 3 0.32 12.61 -11.13
C VAL A 3 -0.67 11.62 -11.73
N LEU A 4 -1.92 12.00 -11.97
CA LEU A 4 -2.85 11.26 -12.81
C LEU A 4 -2.30 11.35 -14.24
N GLY A 5 -1.82 10.24 -14.79
CA GLY A 5 -1.46 10.19 -16.21
C GLY A 5 -2.71 10.48 -17.05
N PRO A 6 -2.57 10.96 -18.30
CA PRO A 6 -3.71 11.25 -19.16
C PRO A 6 -4.44 9.95 -19.50
N VAL A 7 -5.44 9.61 -18.69
CA VAL A 7 -6.40 8.53 -18.97
C VAL A 7 -7.52 9.10 -19.82
N GLY A 8 -7.64 8.60 -21.05
CA GLY A 8 -8.74 8.96 -21.94
C GLY A 8 -10.10 8.71 -21.27
N LYS A 9 -11.10 9.53 -21.63
CA LYS A 9 -12.47 9.46 -21.09
C LYS A 9 -12.95 8.01 -21.03
N GLY A 10 -13.23 7.52 -19.81
CA GLY A 10 -13.78 6.16 -19.57
C GLY A 10 -12.87 5.19 -18.79
N HIS A 11 -11.59 5.48 -18.56
CA HIS A 11 -10.64 4.50 -17.98
C HIS A 11 -10.35 4.68 -16.47
N HIS A 12 -11.24 5.32 -15.71
CA HIS A 12 -11.09 5.40 -14.26
C HIS A 12 -11.48 4.07 -13.60
N HIS A 13 -10.52 3.16 -13.42
CA HIS A 13 -10.73 1.99 -12.58
C HIS A 13 -10.84 2.43 -11.12
N ARG A 14 -12.07 2.40 -10.56
CA ARG A 14 -12.31 2.63 -9.13
C ARG A 14 -12.01 1.40 -8.28
N LEU A 15 -11.92 0.22 -8.89
CA LEU A 15 -11.47 -1.02 -8.26
C LEU A 15 -10.36 -1.63 -9.09
N TYR A 16 -9.20 -1.86 -8.48
CA TYR A 16 -8.14 -2.69 -9.02
C TYR A 16 -8.40 -4.13 -8.58
N THR A 17 -8.46 -5.06 -9.52
CA THR A 17 -8.50 -6.49 -9.23
C THR A 17 -7.08 -7.01 -8.96
N PRO A 18 -6.92 -8.16 -8.27
CA PRO A 18 -5.61 -8.78 -8.11
C PRO A 18 -4.90 -9.08 -9.44
N GLY A 19 -5.66 -9.36 -10.51
CA GLY A 19 -5.14 -9.58 -11.85
C GLY A 19 -4.48 -8.33 -12.44
N ASP A 20 -5.11 -7.17 -12.29
CA ASP A 20 -4.56 -5.89 -12.79
C ASP A 20 -3.22 -5.54 -12.11
N VAL A 21 -3.10 -5.86 -10.83
CA VAL A 21 -1.87 -5.64 -10.06
C VAL A 21 -0.77 -6.59 -10.53
N GLN A 22 -1.12 -7.85 -10.78
CA GLN A 22 -0.16 -8.84 -11.29
C GLN A 22 0.32 -8.48 -12.70
N GLU A 23 -0.57 -8.00 -13.56
CA GLU A 23 -0.19 -7.52 -14.89
C GLU A 23 0.75 -6.30 -14.78
N LEU A 24 0.44 -5.35 -13.89
CA LEU A 24 1.29 -4.19 -13.66
C LEU A 24 2.70 -4.58 -13.18
N LEU A 25 2.79 -5.58 -12.29
CA LEU A 25 4.07 -6.12 -11.82
C LEU A 25 4.84 -6.81 -12.96
N GLN A 26 4.15 -7.62 -13.77
CA GLN A 26 4.75 -8.28 -14.93
C GLN A 26 5.28 -7.27 -15.96
N TRP A 27 4.57 -6.16 -16.18
CA TRP A 27 5.05 -5.06 -17.01
C TRP A 27 6.29 -4.39 -16.40
N GLY A 28 6.33 -4.22 -15.07
CA GLY A 28 7.51 -3.72 -14.36
C GLY A 28 8.76 -4.60 -14.53
N GLU A 29 8.59 -5.91 -14.41
CA GLU A 29 9.65 -6.90 -14.63
C GLU A 29 10.16 -6.84 -16.08
N LYS A 30 9.25 -6.81 -17.05
CA LYS A 30 9.58 -6.76 -18.48
C LYS A 30 10.31 -5.48 -18.89
N VAL A 31 9.93 -4.33 -18.32
CA VAL A 31 10.64 -3.06 -18.56
C VAL A 31 12.06 -3.14 -17.97
N THR A 32 12.21 -3.71 -16.78
CA THR A 32 13.51 -3.89 -16.13
C THR A 32 14.43 -4.79 -16.96
N GLU A 33 13.91 -5.93 -17.43
CA GLU A 33 14.63 -6.83 -18.34
C GLU A 33 15.09 -6.11 -19.62
N THR A 34 14.20 -5.33 -20.23
CA THR A 34 14.51 -4.56 -21.44
C THR A 34 15.62 -3.53 -21.20
N ILE A 35 15.62 -2.84 -20.05
CA ILE A 35 16.68 -1.90 -19.66
C ILE A 35 18.02 -2.63 -19.61
N THR A 36 18.07 -3.76 -18.92
CA THR A 36 19.30 -4.55 -18.75
C THR A 36 19.85 -5.01 -20.10
N VAL A 37 19.00 -5.53 -20.99
CA VAL A 37 19.43 -5.96 -22.34
C VAL A 37 19.95 -4.78 -23.17
N LEU A 38 19.28 -3.63 -23.13
CA LEU A 38 19.72 -2.45 -23.87
C LEU A 38 21.04 -1.89 -23.32
N GLU A 39 21.25 -1.90 -22.00
CA GLU A 39 22.51 -1.50 -21.38
C GLU A 39 23.67 -2.39 -21.84
N TYR A 40 23.50 -3.72 -21.78
CA TYR A 40 24.52 -4.65 -22.26
C TYR A 40 24.83 -4.46 -23.75
N ASN A 41 23.80 -4.28 -24.59
CA ASN A 41 24.00 -4.07 -26.02
C ASN A 41 24.74 -2.76 -26.30
N ALA A 42 24.44 -1.69 -25.56
CA ALA A 42 25.16 -0.42 -25.68
C ALA A 42 26.64 -0.55 -25.30
N ASP A 43 26.94 -1.31 -24.24
CA ASP A 43 28.31 -1.54 -23.78
C ASP A 43 29.13 -2.42 -24.76
N ILE A 44 28.49 -3.44 -25.35
CA ILE A 44 29.10 -4.27 -26.41
C ILE A 44 29.42 -3.42 -27.64
N MET A 45 28.48 -2.58 -28.06
CA MET A 45 28.67 -1.68 -29.19
C MET A 45 29.78 -0.65 -28.92
N ASP A 46 29.86 -0.12 -27.70
CA ASP A 46 30.95 0.78 -27.30
C ASP A 46 32.31 0.08 -27.33
N SER A 47 32.39 -1.15 -26.82
CA SER A 47 33.58 -1.99 -26.89
C SER A 47 34.02 -2.28 -28.33
N LEU A 48 33.06 -2.58 -29.21
CA LEU A 48 33.31 -2.83 -30.63
C LEU A 48 33.87 -1.58 -31.32
N ARG A 49 33.26 -0.42 -31.07
CA ARG A 49 33.75 0.87 -31.57
C ARG A 49 35.17 1.17 -31.09
N ASN A 50 35.45 0.97 -29.81
CA ASN A 50 36.76 1.22 -29.21
C ASN A 50 37.83 0.30 -29.79
N PHE A 51 37.50 -0.97 -30.06
CA PHE A 51 38.41 -1.92 -30.68
C PHE A 51 38.82 -1.50 -32.10
N TYR A 52 37.84 -1.21 -32.96
CA TYR A 52 38.12 -0.83 -34.36
C TYR A 52 38.79 0.54 -34.49
N THR A 53 38.41 1.51 -33.66
CA THR A 53 39.11 2.82 -33.61
C THR A 53 40.53 2.69 -33.08
N GLY A 54 40.77 1.78 -32.12
CA GLY A 54 42.10 1.43 -31.64
C GLY A 54 42.99 0.80 -32.71
N LEU A 55 42.43 -0.11 -33.53
CA LEU A 55 43.13 -0.72 -34.66
C LEU A 55 43.49 0.30 -35.74
N SER A 56 42.58 1.22 -36.08
CA SER A 56 42.84 2.28 -37.07
C SER A 56 43.96 3.24 -36.64
N ARG A 57 44.09 3.49 -35.33
CA ARG A 57 45.10 4.38 -34.77
C ARG A 57 46.52 3.78 -34.71
N ASN A 58 46.65 2.45 -34.78
CA ASN A 58 47.94 1.76 -34.75
C ASN A 58 48.58 1.71 -36.14
N LYS A 59 49.64 2.50 -36.33
CA LYS A 59 50.39 2.62 -37.61
C LYS A 59 51.10 1.33 -38.05
N ASP A 60 51.23 0.35 -37.16
CA ASP A 60 51.88 -0.94 -37.44
C ASP A 60 50.97 -1.94 -38.18
N CYS A 61 49.67 -1.62 -38.34
CA CYS A 61 48.76 -2.41 -39.17
C CYS A 61 48.79 -1.91 -40.62
N GLY A 62 49.50 -2.63 -41.51
CA GLY A 62 49.60 -2.32 -42.94
C GLY A 62 48.28 -2.05 -43.68
N PRO A 63 47.15 -2.71 -43.36
CA PRO A 63 45.83 -2.41 -43.95
C PRO A 63 45.11 -1.18 -43.36
N ALA A 64 45.55 -0.66 -42.21
CA ALA A 64 44.83 0.38 -41.47
C ALA A 64 44.73 1.71 -42.24
N VAL A 65 45.72 2.01 -43.09
CA VAL A 65 45.74 3.23 -43.91
C VAL A 65 44.70 3.17 -45.04
N ALA A 66 44.37 1.97 -45.55
CA ALA A 66 43.43 1.80 -46.66
C ALA A 66 41.95 1.75 -46.22
N CYS A 67 41.69 1.33 -44.98
CA CYS A 67 40.33 1.12 -44.44
C CYS A 67 39.95 2.16 -43.36
N SER A 68 40.79 3.18 -43.14
CA SER A 68 40.58 4.20 -42.09
C SER A 68 39.24 4.92 -42.22
N ASP A 69 38.86 5.29 -43.46
CA ASP A 69 37.61 6.03 -43.73
C ASP A 69 36.36 5.17 -43.45
N ASP A 70 36.40 3.90 -43.86
CA ASP A 70 35.33 2.93 -43.58
C ASP A 70 35.17 2.66 -42.08
N VAL A 71 36.29 2.57 -41.34
CA VAL A 71 36.29 2.40 -39.88
C VAL A 71 35.72 3.64 -39.17
N ASP A 72 36.00 4.85 -39.67
CA ASP A 72 35.43 6.08 -39.14
C ASP A 72 33.92 6.18 -39.39
N ILE A 73 33.46 5.81 -40.60
CA ILE A 73 32.02 5.73 -40.92
C ILE A 73 31.32 4.72 -40.00
N PHE A 74 31.91 3.53 -39.82
CA PHE A 74 31.39 2.51 -38.91
C PHE A 74 31.34 2.99 -37.45
N SER A 75 32.42 3.62 -36.96
CA SER A 75 32.51 4.17 -35.60
C SER A 75 31.44 5.23 -35.34
N ASN A 76 31.18 6.10 -36.33
CA ASN A 76 30.12 7.10 -36.26
C ASN A 76 28.73 6.45 -36.24
N ASN A 77 28.50 5.43 -37.08
CA ASN A 77 27.22 4.70 -37.11
C ASN A 77 26.94 3.99 -35.78
N ILE A 78 27.94 3.31 -35.20
CA ILE A 78 27.81 2.71 -33.86
C ILE A 78 27.59 3.79 -32.79
N GLY A 79 28.31 4.92 -32.86
CA GLY A 79 28.11 6.04 -31.95
C GLY A 79 26.67 6.54 -31.94
N ASN A 80 26.05 6.64 -33.12
CA ASN A 80 24.63 7.01 -33.26
C ASN A 80 23.70 5.94 -32.64
N MET A 81 23.95 4.65 -32.89
CA MET A 81 23.16 3.56 -32.29
C MET A 81 23.26 3.52 -30.76
N ILE A 82 24.47 3.70 -30.21
CA ILE A 82 24.69 3.79 -28.76
C ILE A 82 23.91 4.97 -28.18
N HIS A 83 23.92 6.12 -28.86
CA HIS A 83 23.16 7.28 -28.43
C HIS A 83 21.65 6.99 -28.38
N ASP A 84 21.11 6.34 -29.41
CA ASP A 84 19.71 5.94 -29.46
C ASP A 84 19.35 4.94 -28.36
N PHE A 85 20.20 3.94 -28.09
CA PHE A 85 20.01 3.03 -26.98
C PHE A 85 20.05 3.74 -25.63
N LYS A 86 20.98 4.66 -25.40
CA LYS A 86 21.01 5.48 -24.17
C LYS A 86 19.73 6.28 -23.99
N LEU A 87 19.16 6.83 -25.07
CA LEU A 87 17.89 7.52 -25.04
C LEU A 87 16.73 6.56 -24.69
N GLN A 88 16.70 5.36 -25.26
CA GLN A 88 15.69 4.35 -24.95
C GLN A 88 15.79 3.84 -23.51
N ILE A 89 17.01 3.59 -23.01
CA ILE A 89 17.29 3.23 -21.61
C ILE A 89 16.76 4.32 -20.67
N PHE A 90 17.01 5.60 -20.97
CA PHE A 90 16.52 6.70 -20.16
C PHE A 90 14.99 6.72 -20.07
N ARG A 91 14.31 6.54 -21.21
CA ARG A 91 12.84 6.47 -21.26
C ARG A 91 12.30 5.26 -20.50
N ALA A 92 12.93 4.09 -20.66
CA ALA A 92 12.54 2.88 -19.97
C ALA A 92 12.75 3.00 -18.45
N LYS A 93 13.85 3.61 -17.99
CA LYS A 93 14.08 3.93 -16.56
C LYS A 93 13.02 4.86 -15.99
N ALA A 94 12.60 5.87 -16.75
CA ALA A 94 11.50 6.75 -16.34
C ALA A 94 10.17 5.98 -16.22
N LEU A 95 9.89 5.06 -17.16
CA LEU A 95 8.72 4.20 -17.11
C LEU A 95 8.77 3.23 -15.92
N ALA A 96 9.91 2.60 -15.66
CA ALA A 96 10.11 1.71 -14.51
C ALA A 96 9.84 2.43 -13.19
N LYS A 97 10.37 3.65 -13.03
CA LYS A 97 10.11 4.49 -11.86
C LYS A 97 8.61 4.77 -11.69
N LEU A 98 7.93 5.16 -12.77
CA LEU A 98 6.49 5.42 -12.72
C LEU A 98 5.69 4.17 -12.36
N LEU A 99 6.07 2.99 -12.88
CA LEU A 99 5.42 1.72 -12.54
C LEU A 99 5.59 1.40 -11.05
N THR A 100 6.81 1.54 -10.51
CA THR A 100 7.07 1.36 -9.07
C THR A 100 6.21 2.29 -8.23
N ASP A 101 6.20 3.59 -8.53
CA ASP A 101 5.39 4.58 -7.81
C ASP A 101 3.90 4.19 -7.83
N ARG A 102 3.38 3.70 -8.96
CA ARG A 102 1.98 3.24 -9.08
C ARG A 102 1.71 1.99 -8.26
N THR A 103 2.61 1.01 -8.29
CA THR A 103 2.45 -0.23 -7.51
C THR A 103 2.43 0.06 -6.01
N GLU A 104 3.25 1.01 -5.54
CA GLU A 104 3.27 1.42 -4.13
C GLU A 104 1.94 2.04 -3.72
N LEU A 105 1.40 2.97 -4.52
CA LEU A 105 0.09 3.57 -4.25
C LEU A 105 -1.03 2.53 -4.19
N VAL A 106 -1.03 1.56 -5.11
CA VAL A 106 -2.04 0.49 -5.11
C VAL A 106 -1.90 -0.40 -3.87
N LYS A 107 -0.67 -0.70 -3.44
CA LYS A 107 -0.41 -1.45 -2.19
C LYS A 107 -0.92 -0.69 -0.97
N GLN A 108 -0.65 0.61 -0.87
CA GLN A 108 -1.11 1.44 0.25
C GLN A 108 -2.64 1.47 0.34
N LEU A 109 -3.33 1.72 -0.77
CA LEU A 109 -4.81 1.71 -0.81
C LEU A 109 -5.40 0.35 -0.42
N ARG A 110 -4.72 -0.75 -0.79
CA ARG A 110 -5.15 -2.10 -0.41
C ARG A 110 -4.94 -2.36 1.08
N ILE A 111 -3.81 -1.93 1.66
CA ILE A 111 -3.55 -2.06 3.10
C ILE A 111 -4.58 -1.26 3.90
N GLU A 112 -4.91 -0.04 3.47
CA GLU A 112 -5.94 0.78 4.10
C GLU A 112 -7.30 0.08 4.10
N ARG A 113 -7.71 -0.49 2.96
CA ARG A 113 -8.94 -1.27 2.88
C ARG A 113 -8.90 -2.52 3.77
N LEU A 114 -7.76 -3.22 3.81
CA LEU A 114 -7.59 -4.39 4.68
C LEU A 114 -7.70 -3.99 6.16
N ASN A 115 -7.09 -2.87 6.56
CA ASN A 115 -7.20 -2.34 7.91
C ASN A 115 -8.66 -2.05 8.29
N TYR A 116 -9.44 -1.44 7.38
CA TYR A 116 -10.87 -1.22 7.61
C TYR A 116 -11.66 -2.51 7.85
N HIS A 117 -11.38 -3.56 7.08
CA HIS A 117 -12.00 -4.87 7.31
C HIS A 117 -11.52 -5.52 8.62
N MET A 118 -10.24 -5.40 8.95
CA MET A 118 -9.67 -5.91 10.21
C MET A 118 -10.24 -5.21 11.45
N GLU A 119 -10.53 -3.91 11.36
CA GLU A 119 -11.19 -3.16 12.44
C GLU A 119 -12.56 -3.75 12.75
N ASN A 120 -13.36 -4.02 11.71
CA ASN A 120 -14.68 -4.63 11.87
C ASN A 120 -14.58 -6.04 12.45
N GLU A 121 -13.65 -6.85 11.97
CA GLU A 121 -13.39 -8.19 12.54
C GLU A 121 -12.98 -8.10 14.03
N ALA A 122 -12.14 -7.13 14.39
CA ALA A 122 -11.73 -6.90 15.77
C ALA A 122 -12.89 -6.47 16.68
N ILE A 123 -13.83 -5.67 16.17
CA ILE A 123 -15.05 -5.30 16.91
C ILE A 123 -15.91 -6.54 17.17
N VAL A 124 -16.11 -7.41 16.17
CA VAL A 124 -16.88 -8.65 16.32
C VAL A 124 -16.29 -9.55 17.40
N VAL A 125 -14.96 -9.72 17.41
CA VAL A 125 -14.27 -10.51 18.46
C VAL A 125 -14.54 -9.93 19.85
N ARG A 126 -14.53 -8.60 20.01
CA ARG A 126 -14.83 -7.95 21.30
C ARG A 126 -16.28 -8.19 21.76
N ILE A 127 -17.23 -8.24 20.84
CA ILE A 127 -18.63 -8.55 21.18
C ILE A 127 -18.73 -9.99 21.69
N ILE A 128 -18.12 -10.94 20.97
CA ILE A 128 -18.11 -12.35 21.37
C ILE A 128 -17.50 -12.51 22.76
N THR A 129 -16.36 -11.86 23.06
CA THR A 129 -15.73 -11.96 24.37
C THR A 129 -16.56 -11.35 25.50
N ILE A 130 -17.26 -10.24 25.26
CA ILE A 130 -18.17 -9.67 26.27
C ILE A 130 -19.35 -10.63 26.53
N VAL A 131 -19.96 -11.18 25.47
CA VAL A 131 -21.06 -12.13 25.60
C VAL A 131 -20.61 -13.38 26.35
N THR A 132 -19.44 -13.93 26.02
CA THR A 132 -18.92 -15.11 26.73
C THR A 132 -18.61 -14.80 28.19
N LEU A 133 -18.04 -13.64 28.52
CA LEU A 133 -17.78 -13.23 29.91
C LEU A 133 -19.05 -13.10 30.76
N ILE A 134 -20.17 -12.70 30.16
CA ILE A 134 -21.47 -12.64 30.84
C ILE A 134 -22.09 -14.04 31.00
N TYR A 135 -21.95 -14.89 29.98
CA TYR A 135 -22.57 -16.21 29.96
C TYR A 135 -21.79 -17.26 30.76
N LEU A 136 -20.48 -17.09 30.94
CA LEU A 136 -19.61 -18.03 31.66
C LEU A 136 -20.05 -18.26 33.11
N PRO A 137 -20.31 -17.21 33.92
CA PRO A 137 -20.75 -17.37 35.30
C PRO A 137 -22.16 -17.97 35.41
N ALA A 138 -23.05 -17.66 34.46
CA ALA A 138 -24.39 -18.25 34.39
C ALA A 138 -24.33 -19.75 34.05
N THR A 139 -23.45 -20.13 33.12
CA THR A 139 -23.23 -21.53 32.74
C THR A 139 -22.64 -22.33 33.90
N PHE A 140 -21.64 -21.78 34.60
CA PHE A 140 -21.08 -22.41 35.81
C PHE A 140 -22.15 -22.63 36.88
N THR A 141 -23.00 -21.63 37.11
CA THR A 141 -24.11 -21.70 38.07
C THR A 141 -25.12 -22.78 37.66
N SER A 142 -25.49 -22.85 36.37
CA SER A 142 -26.40 -23.87 35.83
C SER A 142 -25.84 -25.30 35.97
N THR A 143 -24.55 -25.50 35.68
CA THR A 143 -23.88 -26.80 35.86
C THR A 143 -23.80 -27.17 37.34
N PHE A 144 -23.46 -26.22 38.22
CA PHE A 144 -23.37 -26.44 39.67
C PHE A 144 -24.71 -26.88 40.28
N PHE A 145 -25.83 -26.28 39.83
CA PHE A 145 -27.17 -26.72 40.25
C PHE A 145 -27.66 -28.00 39.56
N SER A 146 -27.09 -28.36 38.41
CA SER A 146 -27.40 -29.62 37.72
C SER A 146 -26.64 -30.82 38.30
N THR A 147 -25.53 -30.57 39.02
CA THR A 147 -24.86 -31.60 39.80
C THR A 147 -25.57 -31.78 41.14
N ASP A 148 -25.89 -33.03 41.49
CA ASP A 148 -26.64 -33.54 42.66
C ASP A 148 -26.03 -33.19 44.06
N ILE A 149 -25.32 -32.07 44.18
CA ILE A 149 -24.66 -31.57 45.40
C ILE A 149 -25.69 -31.08 46.43
N ILE A 150 -26.91 -30.74 46.00
CA ILE A 150 -28.05 -30.50 46.91
C ILE A 150 -28.83 -31.81 47.05
N LYS A 151 -28.34 -32.72 47.90
CA LYS A 151 -29.16 -33.86 48.32
C LYS A 151 -30.30 -33.38 49.23
N TYR A 152 -31.53 -33.62 48.78
CA TYR A 152 -32.73 -33.65 49.60
C TYR A 152 -32.62 -34.77 50.65
N GLN A 153 -31.98 -34.52 51.80
CA GLN A 153 -32.12 -35.44 52.93
C GLN A 153 -33.38 -35.08 53.71
N GLY A 154 -34.38 -35.95 53.57
CA GLY A 154 -35.67 -35.90 54.25
C GLY A 154 -36.67 -36.81 53.55
N GLN A 155 -36.28 -38.08 53.36
CA GLN A 155 -37.17 -39.15 52.95
C GLN A 155 -38.27 -39.28 54.02
N ASP A 156 -39.52 -39.51 53.58
CA ASP A 156 -40.73 -39.78 54.38
C ASP A 156 -41.66 -38.60 54.70
N SER A 157 -42.15 -37.87 53.68
CA SER A 157 -43.48 -37.25 53.75
C SER A 157 -44.13 -37.05 52.37
N PRO A 158 -45.43 -37.38 52.19
CA PRO A 158 -46.13 -37.40 50.89
C PRO A 158 -46.66 -36.03 50.42
N SER A 159 -46.15 -34.92 50.97
CA SER A 159 -46.45 -33.57 50.50
C SER A 159 -45.15 -32.95 50.01
N GLY A 160 -45.13 -32.52 48.74
CA GLY A 160 -43.94 -31.95 48.12
C GLY A 160 -43.45 -30.71 48.88
N ASN A 161 -42.40 -30.88 49.67
CA ASN A 161 -41.85 -29.78 50.46
C ASN A 161 -40.95 -28.91 49.58
N PHE A 162 -41.52 -27.80 49.12
CA PHE A 162 -40.80 -26.72 48.46
C PHE A 162 -39.85 -26.07 49.47
N SER A 163 -38.54 -26.32 49.33
CA SER A 163 -37.56 -25.80 50.30
C SER A 163 -37.24 -24.33 50.02
N ALA A 164 -37.85 -23.44 50.82
CA ALA A 164 -37.54 -22.00 50.81
C ALA A 164 -36.05 -21.69 51.06
N ILE A 165 -35.31 -22.62 51.68
CA ILE A 165 -33.85 -22.54 51.86
C ILE A 165 -33.10 -22.56 50.51
N ALA A 166 -33.52 -23.42 49.57
CA ALA A 166 -32.90 -23.50 48.24
C ALA A 166 -33.17 -22.23 47.41
N MET A 167 -34.40 -21.71 47.51
CA MET A 167 -34.79 -20.43 46.90
C MET A 167 -33.96 -19.26 47.45
N ASN A 168 -33.72 -19.24 48.76
CA ASN A 168 -32.93 -18.18 49.40
C ASN A 168 -31.43 -18.26 49.01
N ARG A 169 -30.88 -19.47 48.91
CA ARG A 169 -29.50 -19.71 48.42
C ARG A 169 -29.36 -19.36 46.94
N TRP A 170 -30.38 -19.63 46.13
CA TRP A 170 -30.44 -19.22 44.73
C TRP A 170 -30.39 -17.70 44.61
N LEU A 171 -31.30 -16.97 45.27
CA LEU A 171 -31.30 -15.50 45.30
C LEU A 171 -29.96 -14.92 45.76
N GLN A 172 -29.32 -15.55 46.75
CA GLN A 172 -28.03 -15.14 47.27
C GLN A 172 -26.89 -15.26 46.23
N VAL A 173 -26.99 -16.17 45.25
CA VAL A 173 -25.99 -16.34 44.18
C VAL A 173 -26.37 -15.54 42.93
N THR A 174 -27.65 -15.48 42.58
CA THR A 174 -28.13 -14.79 41.39
C THR A 174 -28.01 -13.27 41.51
N ILE A 175 -28.34 -12.70 42.67
CA ILE A 175 -28.23 -11.24 42.88
C ILE A 175 -26.80 -10.71 42.69
N PRO A 176 -25.75 -11.28 43.31
CA PRO A 176 -24.39 -10.82 43.07
C PRO A 176 -23.97 -10.99 41.61
N LEU A 177 -24.41 -12.06 40.95
CA LEU A 177 -24.07 -12.34 39.57
C LEU A 177 -24.76 -11.33 38.62
N SER A 178 -26.04 -11.01 38.85
CA SER A 178 -26.76 -9.94 38.15
C SER A 178 -26.16 -8.57 38.40
N PHE A 179 -25.76 -8.28 39.65
CA PHE A 179 -25.11 -7.03 40.02
C PHE A 179 -23.74 -6.90 39.38
N LEU A 180 -22.96 -7.97 39.34
CA LEU A 180 -21.67 -8.03 38.64
C LEU A 180 -21.85 -7.79 37.15
N THR A 181 -22.89 -8.39 36.55
CA THR A 181 -23.22 -8.19 35.13
C THR A 181 -23.57 -6.73 34.83
N LEU A 182 -24.37 -6.10 35.70
CA LEU A 182 -24.73 -4.68 35.61
C LEU A 182 -23.52 -3.77 35.83
N ILE A 183 -22.64 -4.08 36.79
CA ILE A 183 -21.40 -3.34 37.03
C ILE A 183 -20.49 -3.43 35.80
N ILE A 184 -20.31 -4.61 35.22
CA ILE A 184 -19.46 -4.79 34.03
C ILE A 184 -20.04 -4.03 32.83
N ALA A 185 -21.35 -4.09 32.61
CA ALA A 185 -22.01 -3.34 31.54
C ALA A 185 -21.90 -1.82 31.75
N TYR A 186 -22.11 -1.34 32.97
CA TYR A 186 -22.03 0.08 33.31
C TYR A 186 -20.60 0.60 33.26
N ALA A 187 -19.64 -0.19 33.75
CA ALA A 187 -18.22 0.11 33.67
C ALA A 187 -17.75 0.14 32.21
N GLY A 188 -18.15 -0.83 31.38
CA GLY A 188 -17.85 -0.86 29.96
C GLY A 188 -18.40 0.36 29.21
N LYS A 189 -19.66 0.72 29.44
CA LYS A 189 -20.28 1.93 28.87
C LYS A 189 -19.54 3.20 29.30
N LYS A 190 -19.28 3.35 30.61
CA LYS A 190 -18.62 4.56 31.16
C LYS A 190 -17.16 4.67 30.71
N TRP A 191 -16.44 3.55 30.57
CA TRP A 191 -15.09 3.55 30.01
C TRP A 191 -15.07 3.92 28.53
N ALA A 192 -16.04 3.44 27.74
CA ALA A 192 -16.16 3.79 26.33
C ALA A 192 -16.47 5.29 26.13
N GLU A 193 -17.38 5.84 26.94
CA GLU A 193 -17.72 7.28 26.93
C GLU A 193 -16.57 8.16 27.45
N SER A 194 -15.85 7.72 28.48
CA SER A 194 -14.71 8.49 29.00
C SER A 194 -13.54 8.48 28.02
N LYS A 195 -13.35 7.39 27.25
CA LYS A 195 -12.27 7.28 26.26
C LYS A 195 -12.56 8.11 24.99
N SER A 196 -13.83 8.28 24.61
CA SER A 196 -14.22 9.21 23.54
C SER A 196 -14.03 10.68 23.93
N ARG A 197 -14.24 11.03 25.22
CA ARG A 197 -13.97 12.39 25.73
C ARG A 197 -12.48 12.70 25.95
N LEU A 198 -11.67 11.70 26.29
CA LEU A 198 -10.22 11.85 26.45
C LEU A 198 -9.44 11.80 25.13
N GLY A 199 -9.97 11.13 24.10
CA GLY A 199 -9.41 11.18 22.73
C GLY A 199 -9.58 12.55 22.09
N ASP A 200 -10.77 13.16 22.24
CA ASP A 200 -11.06 14.49 21.68
C ASP A 200 -10.33 15.62 22.43
N ALA A 201 -10.06 15.44 23.73
CA ALA A 201 -9.26 16.39 24.52
C ALA A 201 -7.74 16.30 24.29
N GLY A 202 -7.25 15.19 23.72
CA GLY A 202 -5.84 14.99 23.37
C GLY A 202 -5.45 15.43 21.95
N GLU A 203 -6.43 15.55 21.04
CA GLU A 203 -6.20 15.96 19.64
C GLU A 203 -6.58 17.42 19.33
N GLY A 204 -7.26 18.11 20.25
CA GLY A 204 -7.65 19.51 20.08
C GLY A 204 -6.53 20.54 20.32
N HIS A 205 -5.50 20.20 21.10
CA HIS A 205 -4.44 21.16 21.48
C HIS A 205 -3.17 21.05 20.61
N SER A 206 -2.89 19.88 20.02
CA SER A 206 -1.74 19.68 19.12
C SER A 206 -2.02 20.17 17.70
N ASN A 207 -3.24 19.97 17.19
CA ASN A 207 -3.62 20.37 15.84
C ASN A 207 -3.81 21.89 15.69
N THR A 208 -4.25 22.59 16.73
CA THR A 208 -4.44 24.05 16.70
C THR A 208 -3.10 24.79 16.71
N GLU A 209 -2.07 24.26 17.37
CA GLU A 209 -0.72 24.85 17.40
C GLU A 209 0.09 24.51 16.12
N LEU A 210 -0.05 23.29 15.59
CA LEU A 210 0.54 22.90 14.30
C LEU A 210 -0.09 23.64 13.11
N GLN A 211 -1.40 23.89 13.12
CA GLN A 211 -2.05 24.70 12.07
C GLN A 211 -1.69 26.20 12.18
N ALA A 212 -1.47 26.71 13.40
CA ALA A 212 -0.98 28.09 13.60
C ALA A 212 0.49 28.27 13.17
N MET A 213 1.35 27.25 13.34
CA MET A 213 2.73 27.28 12.86
C MET A 213 2.85 27.03 11.35
N HIS A 214 2.03 26.17 10.75
CA HIS A 214 2.06 25.92 9.31
C HIS A 214 1.53 27.11 8.49
N ASN A 215 0.57 27.88 9.02
CA ASN A 215 0.05 29.07 8.33
C ASN A 215 0.98 30.30 8.46
N LYS A 216 1.82 30.37 9.49
CA LYS A 216 2.86 31.42 9.62
C LYS A 216 4.17 31.10 8.88
N SER A 217 4.47 29.82 8.64
CA SER A 217 5.65 29.41 7.86
C SER A 217 5.48 29.68 6.36
N TRP A 218 4.24 29.69 5.86
CA TRP A 218 3.96 29.89 4.43
C TRP A 218 3.86 31.36 3.97
N SER A 219 3.97 32.34 4.88
CA SER A 219 3.85 33.77 4.55
C SER A 219 5.18 34.55 4.61
N SER A 220 6.33 33.92 4.89
CA SER A 220 7.60 34.64 5.09
C SER A 220 8.74 34.26 4.12
N SER A 221 8.47 33.49 3.06
CA SER A 221 9.49 33.17 2.04
C SER A 221 8.94 33.23 0.62
N VAL A 222 8.40 34.38 0.25
CA VAL A 222 8.34 34.82 -1.15
C VAL A 222 9.17 36.08 -1.27
N THR A 223 10.49 35.90 -1.33
CA THR A 223 11.38 36.84 -1.99
C THR A 223 11.93 36.17 -3.23
N SER A 224 11.45 36.64 -4.37
CA SER A 224 11.90 36.28 -5.70
C SER A 224 13.37 36.65 -5.93
N PRO A 225 14.21 35.74 -6.48
CA PRO A 225 15.40 36.15 -7.20
C PRO A 225 15.05 36.47 -8.65
N ARG A 226 15.34 37.71 -8.96
CA ARG A 226 15.38 38.35 -10.27
C ARG A 226 16.37 37.62 -11.20
N SER A 227 15.87 37.29 -12.40
CA SER A 227 16.55 37.35 -13.71
C SER A 227 18.08 37.27 -13.75
N ASN A 228 18.61 36.27 -14.47
CA ASN A 228 19.47 36.53 -15.63
C ASN A 228 19.51 35.34 -16.61
N SER A 229 18.98 35.60 -17.80
CA SER A 229 19.44 35.16 -19.12
C SER A 229 20.51 34.06 -19.20
N PHE A 230 20.18 32.93 -19.82
CA PHE A 230 20.84 32.51 -21.06
C PHE A 230 19.92 31.59 -21.87
N GLY A 231 19.68 31.97 -23.13
CA GLY A 231 18.79 31.28 -24.05
C GLY A 231 19.45 30.19 -24.89
N LEU A 232 18.62 29.65 -25.80
CA LEU A 232 18.85 28.57 -26.78
C LEU A 232 18.69 27.15 -26.17
N PHE A 233 17.74 26.30 -26.56
CA PHE A 233 17.16 26.06 -27.88
C PHE A 233 15.67 25.71 -27.78
N LYS A 234 14.86 26.46 -28.53
CA LYS A 234 13.43 26.29 -28.73
C LYS A 234 13.24 25.73 -30.14
N ARG A 235 13.01 24.42 -30.31
CA ARG A 235 12.35 23.79 -31.49
C ARG A 235 12.45 22.26 -31.43
N LEU A 236 11.33 21.59 -31.16
CA LEU A 236 10.83 20.42 -31.91
C LEU A 236 9.47 20.00 -31.33
N ASN A 237 8.47 20.86 -31.55
CA ASN A 237 7.07 20.44 -31.48
C ASN A 237 6.73 19.89 -32.88
N ARG A 238 6.86 18.58 -33.06
CA ARG A 238 6.28 17.88 -34.22
C ARG A 238 5.28 16.85 -33.68
N PRO A 239 4.05 16.80 -34.20
CA PRO A 239 3.13 15.72 -33.88
C PRO A 239 3.67 14.41 -34.45
N ILE A 240 3.63 13.37 -33.62
CA ILE A 240 3.96 12.00 -33.96
C ILE A 240 2.94 11.52 -35.02
N PRO A 241 3.34 11.05 -36.20
CA PRO A 241 2.41 10.40 -37.12
C PRO A 241 2.00 9.05 -36.52
N LEU A 242 0.70 8.91 -36.26
CA LEU A 242 0.07 7.65 -35.90
C LEU A 242 0.25 6.66 -37.06
N LEU A 243 0.96 5.56 -36.81
CA LEU A 243 0.98 4.41 -37.71
C LEU A 243 -0.42 3.76 -37.71
N PRO A 244 -1.03 3.47 -38.87
CA PRO A 244 -2.28 2.73 -38.91
C PRO A 244 -2.01 1.28 -38.50
N LEU A 245 -2.67 0.85 -37.42
CA LEU A 245 -2.78 -0.56 -37.03
C LEU A 245 -3.47 -1.32 -38.17
N ARG A 246 -2.70 -2.21 -38.82
CA ARG A 246 -3.20 -3.19 -39.79
C ARG A 246 -4.10 -4.18 -39.06
N ASN A 247 -5.38 -4.16 -39.39
CA ASN A 247 -6.39 -5.07 -38.88
C ASN A 247 -6.18 -6.46 -39.52
N PRO A 248 -6.12 -7.57 -38.76
CA PRO A 248 -6.07 -8.92 -39.31
C PRO A 248 -7.49 -9.47 -39.43
N ALA A 249 -8.16 -9.18 -40.54
CA ALA A 249 -9.33 -9.92 -41.02
C ALA A 249 -9.57 -9.56 -42.49
N GLY A 250 -9.30 -10.51 -43.39
CA GLY A 250 -9.42 -10.37 -44.84
C GLY A 250 -8.18 -10.89 -45.55
#